data_AF-A0A1C3WZ46-F1
#
_entry.id   AF-A0A1C3WZ46-F1
#
_cell.length_a   1.000
_cell.length_b   1.000
_cell.length_c   1.000
_cell.angle_alpha   90.00
_cell.angle_beta   90.00
_cell.angle_gamma   90.00
#
_symmetry.space_group_name_H-M   'P 1'
#
loop_
_entity.id
_entity.type
_entity.pdbx_description
1 polymer ?
#
loop_
_entity_poly.entity_id
_entity_poly.type
_entity_poly.pdbx_seq_one_letter_code
_entity_poly.pdbx_strand_id
1 'polypeptide(L)'
;MDTWLRSAIDYIGSWIEYQLTTIQQPGVIVAFAHRGEVVAEHAFGLANLDTGEKLTPRHRFRIASHSKSFTSAGIMKLRERGKLRLDDHVGRYVGGLDPRVAETTIAQVLSHSAGLTRDGADSGQFIDSRPYLDAKELLAELKLPTAIDPGTRFKYSNHGFGLLGLVIEAVAKEPYSVWIKREIIAPAGLRETEPDAPLPKGAAFARGHTRRVPFGERCVIPGDNPAHAMASAAGFVATSADTARFFAQLAPNAKKSVLSIASRREMTRNHWRIPQSVEAYYGLGVNAGKTDGWDWFGHGGGFQGYISRTCSIPACELAISILSNSIDGAAPFWMDGAMQILRVFQTRGAPDRRVRDWTGRWWTIWGATDLVPAGNRVLVANPQFNNPFMDAAEIEVTGRDTGKLAWAAGYSSHGEPVRRVRDKRGKISDIWIAGANVKPKKVVAREIARRYPPRKRRPTPE
;
A
#
# COMPACT_ATOMS: atom_id res chain seq x y z
N MET A 1 3.19 19.82 10.69
CA MET A 1 3.50 19.07 9.45
C MET A 1 4.32 20.00 8.57
N ASP A 2 5.40 19.51 7.98
CA ASP A 2 6.26 20.32 7.11
C ASP A 2 5.46 20.80 5.89
N THR A 3 5.71 22.02 5.42
CA THR A 3 4.87 22.66 4.38
C THR A 3 4.91 21.91 3.05
N TRP A 4 6.10 21.42 2.65
CA TRP A 4 6.29 20.63 1.43
C TRP A 4 5.48 19.33 1.45
N LEU A 5 5.37 18.70 2.63
CA LEU A 5 4.72 17.40 2.80
C LEU A 5 3.22 17.52 2.55
N ARG A 6 2.58 18.62 2.99
CA ARG A 6 1.17 18.86 2.69
C ARG A 6 0.91 18.91 1.18
N SER A 7 1.70 19.70 0.45
CA SER A 7 1.57 19.84 -1.00
C SER A 7 1.81 18.52 -1.74
N ALA A 8 2.78 17.71 -1.26
CA ALA A 8 3.02 16.38 -1.81
C ALA A 8 1.82 15.44 -1.61
N ILE A 9 1.30 15.38 -0.38
CA ILE A 9 0.12 14.55 -0.03
C ILE A 9 -1.09 14.94 -0.87
N ASP A 10 -1.38 16.23 -0.99
CA ASP A 10 -2.51 16.73 -1.78
C ASP A 10 -2.38 16.31 -3.26
N TYR A 11 -1.16 16.39 -3.82
CA TYR A 11 -0.92 15.95 -5.20
C TYR A 11 -1.03 14.42 -5.35
N ILE A 12 -0.51 13.64 -4.39
CA ILE A 12 -0.64 12.18 -4.38
C ILE A 12 -2.11 11.77 -4.41
N GLY A 13 -2.98 12.40 -3.61
CA GLY A 13 -4.41 12.14 -3.62
C GLY A 13 -5.02 12.37 -5.01
N SER A 14 -4.75 13.52 -5.64
CA SER A 14 -5.23 13.87 -6.98
C SER A 14 -4.71 12.93 -8.10
N TRP A 15 -3.47 12.45 -7.95
CA TRP A 15 -2.85 11.50 -8.88
C TRP A 15 -3.42 10.08 -8.70
N ILE A 16 -3.61 9.60 -7.47
CA ILE A 16 -4.23 8.30 -7.21
C ILE A 16 -5.69 8.27 -7.70
N GLU A 17 -6.46 9.33 -7.47
CA GLU A 17 -7.83 9.43 -7.98
C GLU A 17 -7.90 9.33 -9.51
N TYR A 18 -6.94 9.96 -10.20
CA TYR A 18 -6.78 9.85 -11.65
C TYR A 18 -6.54 8.41 -12.06
N GLN A 19 -5.50 7.80 -11.48
CA GLN A 19 -5.06 6.44 -11.80
C GLN A 19 -6.18 5.43 -11.56
N LEU A 20 -6.86 5.51 -10.41
CA LEU A 20 -8.02 4.68 -10.09
C LEU A 20 -9.08 4.74 -11.18
N THR A 21 -9.39 5.95 -11.66
CA THR A 21 -10.40 6.15 -12.71
C THR A 21 -9.94 5.60 -14.06
N THR A 22 -8.70 5.86 -14.46
CA THR A 22 -8.18 5.49 -15.79
C THR A 22 -7.95 4.00 -15.92
N ILE A 23 -7.50 3.34 -14.85
CA ILE A 23 -7.27 1.89 -14.84
C ILE A 23 -8.49 1.11 -14.30
N GLN A 24 -9.61 1.81 -14.05
CA GLN A 24 -10.90 1.23 -13.66
C GLN A 24 -10.83 0.32 -12.43
N GLN A 25 -10.19 0.82 -11.37
CA GLN A 25 -10.15 0.15 -10.07
C GLN A 25 -11.44 0.45 -9.28
N PRO A 26 -12.00 -0.52 -8.53
CA PRO A 26 -13.23 -0.29 -7.76
C PRO A 26 -13.04 0.78 -6.69
N GLY A 27 -11.98 0.67 -5.89
CA GLY A 27 -11.81 1.50 -4.71
C GLY A 27 -10.40 1.45 -4.11
N VAL A 28 -10.02 2.56 -3.47
CA VAL A 28 -8.77 2.70 -2.72
C VAL A 28 -8.95 3.61 -1.52
N ILE A 29 -8.30 3.28 -0.42
CA ILE A 29 -8.07 4.19 0.70
C ILE A 29 -6.58 4.36 0.97
N VAL A 30 -6.19 5.58 1.34
CA VAL A 30 -4.79 5.95 1.60
C VAL A 30 -4.73 6.73 2.91
N ALA A 31 -3.73 6.47 3.75
CA ALA A 31 -3.46 7.27 4.93
C ALA A 31 -1.97 7.60 5.05
N PHE A 32 -1.67 8.77 5.58
CA PHE A 32 -0.34 9.27 5.88
C PHE A 32 -0.22 9.52 7.37
N ALA A 33 0.72 8.86 8.03
CA ALA A 33 1.08 9.10 9.42
C ALA A 33 2.45 9.76 9.50
N HIS A 34 2.52 10.99 9.98
CA HIS A 34 3.77 11.75 10.13
C HIS A 34 4.03 12.03 11.60
N ARG A 35 5.24 11.68 12.08
CA ARG A 35 5.64 11.77 13.50
C ARG A 35 4.68 11.02 14.44
N GLY A 36 4.15 9.89 13.96
CA GLY A 36 3.23 9.01 14.72
C GLY A 36 1.75 9.40 14.65
N GLU A 37 1.40 10.54 14.04
CA GLU A 37 0.03 11.03 13.95
C GLU A 37 -0.50 10.96 12.52
N VAL A 38 -1.77 10.56 12.34
CA VAL A 38 -2.41 10.54 11.01
C VAL A 38 -2.68 11.99 10.59
N VAL A 39 -2.04 12.43 9.50
CA VAL A 39 -2.10 13.82 9.01
C VAL A 39 -2.99 14.00 7.79
N ALA A 40 -3.28 12.91 7.06
CA ALA A 40 -4.18 12.92 5.93
C ALA A 40 -4.74 11.52 5.63
N GLU A 41 -5.96 11.51 5.10
CA GLU A 41 -6.64 10.31 4.63
C GLU A 41 -7.38 10.64 3.34
N HIS A 42 -7.33 9.71 2.37
CA HIS A 42 -8.09 9.79 1.14
C HIS A 42 -8.85 8.49 0.91
N ALA A 43 -10.04 8.62 0.33
CA ALA A 43 -10.87 7.49 -0.07
C ALA A 43 -11.51 7.81 -1.43
N PHE A 44 -11.31 6.93 -2.40
CA PHE A 44 -11.82 7.10 -3.75
C PHE A 44 -12.49 5.82 -4.24
N GLY A 45 -13.52 5.96 -5.06
CA GLY A 45 -14.27 4.83 -5.62
C GLY A 45 -15.32 4.25 -4.67
N LEU A 46 -15.58 2.95 -4.83
CA LEU A 46 -16.70 2.23 -4.22
C LEU A 46 -16.19 1.11 -3.30
N ALA A 47 -16.88 0.96 -2.17
CA ALA A 47 -16.64 -0.10 -1.20
C ALA A 47 -17.22 -1.42 -1.69
N ASN A 48 -18.29 -1.35 -2.49
CA ASN A 48 -19.00 -2.48 -3.06
C ASN A 48 -19.63 -2.06 -4.40
N LEU A 49 -19.28 -2.76 -5.49
CA LEU A 49 -19.82 -2.49 -6.82
C LEU A 49 -21.31 -2.82 -6.95
N ASP A 50 -21.82 -3.83 -6.25
CA ASP A 50 -23.21 -4.27 -6.35
C ASP A 50 -24.17 -3.26 -5.69
N THR A 51 -23.77 -2.69 -4.55
CA THR A 51 -24.62 -1.74 -3.80
C THR A 51 -24.38 -0.28 -4.19
N GLY A 52 -23.27 0.01 -4.88
CA GLY A 52 -22.84 1.38 -5.17
C GLY A 52 -22.39 2.15 -3.92
N GLU A 53 -22.12 1.46 -2.80
CA GLU A 53 -21.65 2.09 -1.58
C GLU A 53 -20.31 2.80 -1.82
N LYS A 54 -20.24 4.09 -1.49
CA LYS A 54 -19.02 4.88 -1.65
C LYS A 54 -18.01 4.53 -0.56
N LEU A 55 -16.74 4.45 -0.93
CA LEU A 55 -15.68 4.33 0.05
C LEU A 55 -15.61 5.56 0.95
N THR A 56 -15.29 5.29 2.21
CA THR A 56 -14.89 6.29 3.20
C THR A 56 -13.59 5.82 3.85
N PRO A 57 -12.80 6.71 4.48
CA PRO A 57 -11.60 6.27 5.18
C PRO A 57 -11.87 5.24 6.29
N ARG A 58 -13.11 5.19 6.79
CA ARG A 58 -13.55 4.30 7.88
C ARG A 58 -13.89 2.87 7.45
N HIS A 59 -13.94 2.61 6.15
CA HIS A 59 -14.05 1.25 5.66
C HIS A 59 -12.79 0.46 6.02
N ARG A 60 -12.99 -0.71 6.61
CA ARG A 60 -11.93 -1.68 6.85
C ARG A 60 -11.74 -2.55 5.62
N PHE A 61 -10.52 -3.00 5.42
CA PHE A 61 -10.09 -3.85 4.32
C PHE A 61 -9.38 -5.07 4.91
N ARG A 62 -9.38 -6.19 4.19
CA ARG A 62 -8.37 -7.23 4.41
C ARG A 62 -6.99 -6.64 4.12
N ILE A 63 -6.15 -6.58 5.14
CA ILE A 63 -4.75 -6.13 5.01
C ILE A 63 -3.79 -7.31 4.79
N ALA A 64 -4.33 -8.54 4.75
CA ALA A 64 -3.63 -9.72 4.30
C ALA A 64 -2.31 -9.94 5.05
N SER A 65 -1.19 -10.05 4.33
CA SER A 65 0.12 -10.36 4.92
C SER A 65 0.71 -9.29 5.84
N HIS A 66 0.06 -8.12 6.00
CA HIS A 66 0.38 -7.22 7.11
C HIS A 66 0.15 -7.91 8.48
N SER A 67 -0.73 -8.94 8.54
CA SER A 67 -0.93 -9.80 9.72
C SER A 67 0.39 -10.35 10.29
N LYS A 68 1.37 -10.65 9.43
CA LYS A 68 2.69 -11.13 9.82
C LYS A 68 3.45 -10.14 10.67
N SER A 69 3.34 -8.85 10.36
CA SER A 69 3.98 -7.80 11.15
C SER A 69 3.34 -7.68 12.54
N PHE A 70 2.01 -7.90 12.65
CA PHE A 70 1.32 -7.98 13.95
C PHE A 70 1.73 -9.23 14.74
N THR A 71 1.78 -10.41 14.11
CA THR A 71 2.28 -11.63 14.75
C THR A 71 3.72 -11.47 15.22
N SER A 72 4.57 -10.83 14.41
CA SER A 72 5.97 -10.60 14.76
C SER A 72 6.09 -9.66 15.95
N ALA A 73 5.33 -8.56 15.96
CA ALA A 73 5.23 -7.69 17.14
C ALA A 73 4.76 -8.50 18.37
N GLY A 74 3.88 -9.48 18.15
CA GLY A 74 3.41 -10.38 19.16
C GLY A 74 4.51 -11.22 19.81
N ILE A 75 5.28 -11.92 18.97
CA ILE A 75 6.46 -12.69 19.39
C ILE A 75 7.48 -11.80 20.12
N MET A 76 7.74 -10.59 19.60
CA MET A 76 8.66 -9.64 20.24
C MET A 76 8.17 -9.20 21.61
N LYS A 77 6.87 -9.02 21.82
CA LYS A 77 6.30 -8.71 23.14
C LYS A 77 6.48 -9.85 24.13
N LEU A 78 6.32 -11.10 23.70
CA LEU A 78 6.59 -12.28 24.52
C LEU A 78 8.08 -12.40 24.88
N ARG A 79 8.97 -12.09 23.92
CA ARG A 79 10.41 -11.99 24.15
C ARG A 79 10.75 -10.91 25.18
N GLU A 80 10.16 -9.72 25.08
CA GLU A 80 10.36 -8.64 26.06
C GLU A 80 9.94 -9.04 27.47
N ARG A 81 8.97 -9.94 27.60
CA ARG A 81 8.51 -10.53 28.87
C ARG A 81 9.34 -11.74 29.33
N GLY A 82 10.41 -12.10 28.61
CA GLY A 82 11.25 -13.24 28.92
C GLY A 82 10.55 -14.60 28.77
N LYS A 83 9.45 -14.67 28.01
CA LYS A 83 8.65 -15.91 27.86
C LYS A 83 9.17 -16.83 26.76
N LEU A 84 9.94 -16.29 25.82
CA LEU A 84 10.61 -17.01 24.76
C LEU A 84 11.88 -16.25 24.33
N ARG A 85 12.73 -16.93 23.58
CA ARG A 85 13.89 -16.35 22.90
C ARG A 85 13.79 -16.62 21.40
N LEU A 86 14.44 -15.79 20.59
CA LEU A 86 14.37 -15.93 19.13
C LEU A 86 15.16 -17.15 18.61
N ASP A 87 16.14 -17.63 19.38
CA ASP A 87 16.93 -18.84 19.13
C ASP A 87 16.24 -20.11 19.64
N ASP A 88 15.10 -20.01 20.33
CA ASP A 88 14.37 -21.20 20.75
C ASP A 88 13.80 -21.94 19.54
N HIS A 89 13.97 -23.26 19.54
CA HIS A 89 13.36 -24.16 18.57
C HIS A 89 11.83 -24.15 18.71
N VAL A 90 11.11 -24.10 17.59
CA VAL A 90 9.64 -24.05 17.59
C VAL A 90 9.00 -25.31 18.17
N GLY A 91 9.67 -26.46 18.04
CA GLY A 91 9.24 -27.74 18.63
C GLY A 91 9.17 -27.74 20.16
N ARG A 92 9.83 -26.79 20.82
CA ARG A 92 9.69 -26.57 22.27
C ARG A 92 8.27 -26.14 22.67
N TYR A 93 7.56 -25.46 21.77
CA TYR A 93 6.26 -24.85 22.05
C TYR A 93 5.10 -25.58 21.39
N VAL A 94 5.33 -26.13 20.19
CA VAL A 94 4.30 -26.80 19.39
C VAL A 94 4.77 -28.22 19.10
N GLY A 95 4.03 -29.21 19.60
CA GLY A 95 4.32 -30.62 19.41
C GLY A 95 3.74 -31.20 18.13
N GLY A 96 4.18 -32.41 17.76
CA GLY A 96 3.64 -33.14 16.61
C GLY A 96 4.07 -32.60 15.24
N LEU A 97 5.13 -31.80 15.20
CA LEU A 97 5.77 -31.29 13.97
C LEU A 97 6.71 -32.34 13.37
N ASP A 98 7.02 -32.20 12.08
CA ASP A 98 8.18 -32.88 11.50
C ASP A 98 9.47 -32.49 12.25
N PRO A 99 10.43 -33.42 12.49
CA PRO A 99 11.65 -33.09 13.21
C PRO A 99 12.44 -31.91 12.61
N ARG A 100 12.51 -31.77 11.28
CA ARG A 100 13.20 -30.64 10.65
C ARG A 100 12.49 -29.32 10.90
N VAL A 101 11.15 -29.34 10.94
CA VAL A 101 10.35 -28.16 11.28
C VAL A 101 10.53 -27.82 12.76
N ALA A 102 10.47 -28.81 13.65
CA ALA A 102 10.64 -28.66 15.09
C ALA A 102 11.97 -28.00 15.47
N GLU A 103 13.06 -28.35 14.76
CA GLU A 103 14.41 -27.80 14.96
C GLU A 103 14.60 -26.39 14.38
N THR A 104 13.64 -25.83 13.65
CA THR A 104 13.76 -24.44 13.20
C THR A 104 13.58 -23.47 14.36
N THR A 105 14.33 -22.38 14.37
CA THR A 105 14.24 -21.34 15.40
C THR A 105 13.11 -20.36 15.11
N ILE A 106 12.58 -19.71 16.15
CA ILE A 106 11.60 -18.63 16.01
C ILE A 106 12.11 -17.52 15.06
N ALA A 107 13.38 -17.14 15.14
CA ALA A 107 14.01 -16.17 14.25
C ALA A 107 13.94 -16.61 12.79
N GLN A 108 14.28 -17.87 12.50
CA GLN A 108 14.25 -18.40 11.14
C GLN A 108 12.83 -18.39 10.55
N VAL A 109 11.82 -18.69 11.36
CA VAL A 109 10.42 -18.66 10.90
C VAL A 109 9.96 -17.23 10.65
N LEU A 110 10.24 -16.29 11.56
CA LEU A 110 9.91 -14.86 11.41
C LEU A 110 10.56 -14.23 10.17
N SER A 111 11.77 -14.68 9.83
CA SER A 111 12.57 -14.13 8.74
C SER A 111 12.39 -14.87 7.41
N HIS A 112 11.46 -15.83 7.33
CA HIS A 112 11.28 -16.73 6.17
C HIS A 112 12.55 -17.48 5.74
N SER A 113 13.40 -17.86 6.69
CA SER A 113 14.60 -18.66 6.43
C SER A 113 14.53 -20.09 6.98
N ALA A 114 13.41 -20.46 7.59
CA ALA A 114 13.19 -21.81 8.11
C ALA A 114 12.95 -22.88 7.01
N GLY A 115 12.78 -22.48 5.74
CA GLY A 115 12.62 -23.42 4.62
C GLY A 115 11.25 -24.10 4.52
N LEU A 116 10.28 -23.72 5.36
CA LEU A 116 8.92 -24.31 5.39
C LEU A 116 8.19 -24.18 4.06
N THR A 117 7.27 -25.13 3.81
CA THR A 117 6.29 -25.07 2.71
C THR A 117 5.52 -23.75 2.75
N ARG A 118 5.17 -23.21 1.57
CA ARG A 118 4.57 -21.87 1.49
C ARG A 118 3.12 -21.88 1.99
N ASP A 119 2.27 -22.63 1.29
CA ASP A 119 0.80 -22.60 1.38
C ASP A 119 0.18 -24.01 1.40
N GLY A 120 1.00 -25.05 1.58
CA GLY A 120 0.59 -26.46 1.49
C GLY A 120 0.67 -27.03 0.08
N ALA A 121 0.32 -28.32 -0.05
CA ALA A 121 0.20 -28.99 -1.35
C ALA A 121 -1.06 -28.54 -2.12
N ASP A 122 -2.12 -28.19 -1.39
CA ASP A 122 -3.32 -27.53 -1.90
C ASP A 122 -3.40 -26.13 -1.31
N SER A 123 -3.14 -25.11 -2.15
CA SER A 123 -3.16 -23.69 -1.77
C SER A 123 -4.49 -23.00 -2.06
N GLY A 124 -5.58 -23.77 -2.20
CA GLY A 124 -6.89 -23.27 -2.61
C GLY A 124 -7.45 -22.13 -1.75
N GLN A 125 -7.06 -22.06 -0.48
CA GLN A 125 -7.43 -21.01 0.47
C GLN A 125 -6.97 -19.60 0.06
N PHE A 126 -5.92 -19.50 -0.76
CA PHE A 126 -5.42 -18.22 -1.27
C PHE A 126 -6.01 -17.83 -2.62
N ILE A 127 -6.69 -18.74 -3.30
CA ILE A 127 -7.33 -18.53 -4.62
C ILE A 127 -8.84 -18.70 -4.58
N ASP A 128 -9.43 -18.68 -3.39
CA ASP A 128 -10.87 -18.76 -3.15
C ASP A 128 -11.53 -20.09 -3.56
N SER A 129 -10.79 -21.20 -3.54
CA SER A 129 -11.32 -22.53 -3.90
C SER A 129 -11.58 -23.45 -2.70
N ARG A 130 -11.18 -23.06 -1.49
CA ARG A 130 -11.49 -23.74 -0.22
C ARG A 130 -11.34 -22.79 0.98
N PRO A 131 -11.89 -23.13 2.16
CA PRO A 131 -11.63 -22.40 3.39
C PRO A 131 -10.15 -22.40 3.82
N TYR A 132 -9.76 -21.40 4.63
CA TYR A 132 -8.47 -21.37 5.29
C TYR A 132 -8.35 -22.47 6.35
N LEU A 133 -7.11 -22.90 6.61
CA LEU A 133 -6.82 -24.01 7.51
C LEU A 133 -7.18 -23.69 8.96
N ASP A 134 -7.87 -24.63 9.61
CA ASP A 134 -7.93 -24.67 11.07
C ASP A 134 -6.59 -25.15 11.68
N ALA A 135 -6.52 -25.19 13.01
CA ALA A 135 -5.29 -25.58 13.71
C ALA A 135 -4.89 -27.04 13.45
N LYS A 136 -5.87 -27.95 13.31
CA LYS A 136 -5.63 -29.37 13.07
C LYS A 136 -5.12 -29.58 11.64
N GLU A 137 -5.72 -28.91 10.67
CA GLU A 137 -5.30 -28.95 9.27
C GLU A 137 -3.90 -28.36 9.09
N LEU A 138 -3.62 -27.21 9.72
CA LEU A 138 -2.28 -26.62 9.69
C LEU A 138 -1.24 -27.53 10.34
N LEU A 139 -1.55 -28.15 11.49
CA LEU A 139 -0.63 -29.11 12.13
C LEU A 139 -0.38 -30.35 11.25
N ALA A 140 -1.37 -30.80 10.46
CA ALA A 140 -1.17 -31.88 9.51
C ALA A 140 -0.18 -31.49 8.40
N GLU A 141 -0.27 -30.27 7.88
CA GLU A 141 0.69 -29.73 6.90
C GLU A 141 2.09 -29.55 7.49
N LEU A 142 2.20 -29.22 8.78
CA LEU A 142 3.48 -29.04 9.50
C LEU A 142 4.15 -30.36 9.93
N LYS A 143 3.50 -31.51 9.69
CA LYS A 143 4.12 -32.85 9.79
C LYS A 143 4.92 -33.23 8.54
N LEU A 144 4.84 -32.43 7.48
CA LEU A 144 5.67 -32.59 6.30
C LEU A 144 7.03 -31.91 6.53
N PRO A 145 8.12 -32.44 5.96
CA PRO A 145 9.44 -31.87 6.11
C PRO A 145 9.52 -30.47 5.49
N THR A 146 10.55 -29.71 5.88
CA THR A 146 10.85 -28.43 5.24
C THR A 146 11.11 -28.65 3.74
N ALA A 147 10.63 -27.72 2.91
CA ALA A 147 10.75 -27.82 1.46
C ALA A 147 12.21 -27.58 0.98
N ILE A 148 13.00 -26.90 1.79
CA ILE A 148 14.45 -26.73 1.64
C ILE A 148 15.09 -26.74 3.03
N ASP A 149 16.41 -26.87 3.10
CA ASP A 149 17.12 -26.83 4.37
C ASP A 149 17.04 -25.42 5.02
N PRO A 150 16.80 -25.34 6.34
CA PRO A 150 16.78 -24.07 7.07
C PRO A 150 18.09 -23.28 6.91
N GLY A 151 17.99 -21.95 6.84
CA GLY A 151 19.12 -21.05 6.75
C GLY A 151 19.85 -21.02 5.40
N THR A 152 19.33 -21.68 4.37
CA THR A 152 19.98 -21.70 3.04
C THR A 152 19.61 -20.51 2.14
N ARG A 153 18.36 -20.04 2.22
CA ARG A 153 17.85 -18.88 1.48
C ARG A 153 16.55 -18.37 2.07
N PHE A 154 16.20 -17.14 1.71
CA PHE A 154 14.84 -16.63 1.87
C PHE A 154 13.84 -17.50 1.07
N LYS A 155 12.85 -18.05 1.78
CA LYS A 155 11.72 -18.78 1.24
C LYS A 155 10.46 -18.42 2.02
N TYR A 156 9.65 -17.55 1.42
CA TYR A 156 8.39 -17.10 2.01
C TYR A 156 7.48 -18.27 2.40
N SER A 157 6.91 -18.23 3.60
CA SER A 157 5.99 -19.22 4.13
C SER A 157 4.84 -18.60 4.91
N ASN A 158 3.61 -18.82 4.44
CA ASN A 158 2.41 -18.51 5.22
C ASN A 158 2.23 -19.53 6.35
N HIS A 159 2.49 -20.82 6.10
CA HIS A 159 2.40 -21.86 7.14
C HIS A 159 3.36 -21.61 8.31
N GLY A 160 4.54 -21.04 8.05
CA GLY A 160 5.45 -20.60 9.10
C GLY A 160 4.84 -19.52 10.00
N PHE A 161 4.10 -18.56 9.44
CA PHE A 161 3.38 -17.59 10.26
C PHE A 161 2.16 -18.19 10.97
N GLY A 162 1.50 -19.18 10.37
CA GLY A 162 0.51 -20.02 11.07
C GLY A 162 1.12 -20.69 12.31
N LEU A 163 2.30 -21.32 12.15
CA LEU A 163 3.06 -21.92 13.24
C LEU A 163 3.43 -20.90 14.33
N LEU A 164 3.83 -19.68 13.97
CA LEU A 164 4.07 -18.61 14.97
C LEU A 164 2.79 -18.20 15.72
N GLY A 165 1.62 -18.30 15.08
CA GLY A 165 0.33 -18.16 15.75
C GLY A 165 0.15 -19.21 16.85
N LEU A 166 0.40 -20.48 16.53
CA LEU A 166 0.35 -21.59 17.50
C LEU A 166 1.39 -21.43 18.63
N VAL A 167 2.60 -20.91 18.33
CA VAL A 167 3.61 -20.59 19.35
C VAL A 167 3.08 -19.53 20.32
N ILE A 168 2.45 -18.46 19.81
CA ILE A 168 1.84 -17.43 20.67
C ILE A 168 0.79 -18.05 21.59
N GLU A 169 -0.12 -18.87 21.07
CA GLU A 169 -1.15 -19.54 21.87
C GLU A 169 -0.56 -20.44 22.95
N ALA A 170 0.45 -21.24 22.59
CA ALA A 170 1.12 -22.16 23.49
C ALA A 170 1.83 -21.43 24.65
N VAL A 171 2.43 -20.28 24.38
CA VAL A 171 3.17 -19.47 25.37
C VAL A 171 2.22 -18.60 26.20
N ALA A 172 1.23 -17.98 25.55
CA ALA A 172 0.28 -17.08 26.18
C ALA A 172 -0.82 -17.78 26.97
N LYS A 173 -1.10 -19.05 26.64
CA LYS A 173 -2.21 -19.85 27.18
C LYS A 173 -3.59 -19.22 26.91
N GLU A 174 -3.73 -18.56 25.77
CA GLU A 174 -4.99 -18.00 25.29
C GLU A 174 -5.03 -17.97 23.75
N PRO A 175 -6.21 -17.82 23.12
CA PRO A 175 -6.31 -17.78 21.66
C PRO A 175 -5.53 -16.61 21.04
N TYR A 176 -4.93 -16.85 19.88
CA TYR A 176 -4.05 -15.90 19.18
C TYR A 176 -4.72 -14.53 19.01
N SER A 177 -5.96 -14.52 18.50
CA SER A 177 -6.71 -13.29 18.26
C SER A 177 -7.00 -12.50 19.53
N VAL A 178 -7.23 -13.17 20.66
CA VAL A 178 -7.47 -12.52 21.96
C VAL A 178 -6.18 -11.88 22.47
N TRP A 179 -5.07 -12.63 22.45
CA TRP A 179 -3.77 -12.14 22.88
C TRP A 179 -3.33 -10.93 22.04
N ILE A 180 -3.38 -11.02 20.71
CA ILE A 180 -2.95 -9.92 19.82
C ILE A 180 -3.82 -8.68 20.03
N LYS A 181 -5.14 -8.86 20.16
CA LYS A 181 -6.05 -7.74 20.38
C LYS A 181 -5.71 -6.98 21.65
N ARG A 182 -5.46 -7.70 22.75
CA ARG A 182 -5.13 -7.12 24.06
C ARG A 182 -3.74 -6.51 24.12
N GLU A 183 -2.75 -7.19 23.55
CA GLU A 183 -1.33 -6.88 23.81
C GLU A 183 -0.68 -6.00 22.74
N ILE A 184 -1.24 -5.98 21.53
CA ILE A 184 -0.69 -5.26 20.38
C ILE A 184 -1.69 -4.22 19.85
N ILE A 185 -2.89 -4.64 19.46
CA ILE A 185 -3.87 -3.76 18.78
C ILE A 185 -4.36 -2.65 19.71
N ALA A 186 -4.89 -3.01 20.88
CA ALA A 186 -5.45 -2.03 21.82
C ALA A 186 -4.38 -1.06 22.37
N PRO A 187 -3.19 -1.52 22.82
CA PRO A 187 -2.14 -0.61 23.32
C PRO A 187 -1.53 0.28 22.23
N ALA A 188 -1.52 -0.17 20.96
CA ALA A 188 -1.12 0.66 19.83
C ALA A 188 -2.21 1.67 19.41
N GLY A 189 -3.40 1.63 20.01
CA GLY A 189 -4.50 2.56 19.74
C GLY A 189 -5.19 2.33 18.39
N LEU A 190 -5.20 1.09 17.90
CA LEU A 190 -5.74 0.71 16.58
C LEU A 190 -7.21 0.31 16.70
N ARG A 191 -8.08 1.31 16.82
CA ARG A 191 -9.50 1.13 17.20
C ARG A 191 -10.35 0.44 16.14
N GLU A 192 -9.88 0.40 14.90
CA GLU A 192 -10.60 -0.11 13.75
C GLU A 192 -9.82 -1.24 13.07
N THR A 193 -9.11 -2.02 13.89
CA THR A 193 -8.32 -3.17 13.49
C THR A 193 -8.76 -4.40 14.26
N GLU A 194 -9.00 -5.50 13.56
CA GLU A 194 -9.34 -6.81 14.12
C GLU A 194 -8.38 -7.88 13.57
N PRO A 195 -7.98 -8.88 14.40
CA PRO A 195 -7.00 -9.89 14.02
C PRO A 195 -7.53 -10.91 13.00
N ASP A 196 -8.85 -11.02 12.84
CA ASP A 196 -9.49 -11.82 11.81
C ASP A 196 -10.90 -11.30 11.51
N ALA A 197 -11.52 -11.80 10.44
CA ALA A 197 -12.94 -11.67 10.17
C ALA A 197 -13.70 -12.95 10.62
N PRO A 198 -15.05 -12.95 10.66
CA PRO A 198 -15.96 -11.86 10.31
C PRO A 198 -15.93 -10.71 11.33
N LEU A 199 -16.21 -9.50 10.86
CA LEU A 199 -16.39 -8.33 11.73
C LEU A 199 -17.79 -8.34 12.37
N PRO A 200 -17.99 -7.62 13.50
CA PRO A 200 -19.32 -7.39 14.06
C PRO A 200 -20.28 -6.77 13.03
N LYS A 201 -21.55 -7.16 13.10
CA LYS A 201 -22.60 -6.64 12.21
C LYS A 201 -22.63 -5.11 12.26
N GLY A 202 -22.66 -4.47 11.08
CA GLY A 202 -22.69 -3.01 10.94
C GLY A 202 -21.32 -2.33 10.92
N ALA A 203 -20.22 -3.06 11.10
CA ALA A 203 -18.90 -2.50 10.86
C ALA A 203 -18.71 -2.15 9.36
N ALA A 204 -18.20 -0.95 9.08
CA ALA A 204 -17.88 -0.55 7.71
C ALA A 204 -16.76 -1.43 7.15
N PHE A 205 -17.07 -2.22 6.12
CA PHE A 205 -16.16 -3.20 5.52
C PHE A 205 -16.25 -3.12 4.00
N ALA A 206 -15.13 -2.80 3.35
CA ALA A 206 -15.06 -2.80 1.90
C ALA A 206 -15.06 -4.24 1.39
N ARG A 207 -15.95 -4.56 0.45
CA ARG A 207 -15.96 -5.86 -0.22
C ARG A 207 -14.84 -5.92 -1.23
N GLY A 208 -14.26 -7.11 -1.41
CA GLY A 208 -13.21 -7.36 -2.39
C GLY A 208 -13.80 -7.51 -3.79
N HIS A 209 -12.97 -7.42 -4.81
CA HIS A 209 -13.42 -7.59 -6.20
C HIS A 209 -12.44 -8.41 -7.01
N THR A 210 -12.96 -9.24 -7.93
CA THR A 210 -12.13 -9.95 -8.91
C THR A 210 -11.43 -8.99 -9.86
N ARG A 211 -10.43 -9.50 -10.59
CA ARG A 211 -9.81 -8.74 -11.68
C ARG A 211 -10.81 -8.55 -12.80
N ARG A 212 -10.61 -7.53 -13.63
CA ARG A 212 -11.33 -7.47 -14.91
C ARG A 212 -10.79 -8.54 -15.86
N VAL A 213 -11.63 -9.50 -16.23
CA VAL A 213 -11.29 -10.57 -17.19
C VAL A 213 -11.97 -10.30 -18.54
N PRO A 214 -11.46 -10.84 -19.67
CA PRO A 214 -12.01 -10.57 -21.00
C PRO A 214 -13.44 -11.06 -21.25
N PHE A 215 -13.98 -11.91 -20.37
CA PHE A 215 -15.26 -12.61 -20.56
C PHE A 215 -16.32 -12.23 -19.51
N GLY A 216 -16.17 -11.12 -18.79
CA GLY A 216 -17.18 -10.71 -17.82
C GLY A 216 -16.87 -9.41 -17.07
N GLU A 217 -17.83 -9.01 -16.25
CA GLU A 217 -17.68 -7.91 -15.30
C GLU A 217 -16.90 -8.37 -14.05
N ARG A 218 -16.51 -7.41 -13.21
CA ARG A 218 -15.92 -7.72 -11.91
C ARG A 218 -17.00 -8.32 -11.01
N CYS A 219 -16.65 -9.36 -10.27
CA CYS A 219 -17.52 -9.94 -9.25
C CYS A 219 -17.12 -9.41 -7.87
N VAL A 220 -18.11 -9.22 -7.00
CA VAL A 220 -17.89 -8.91 -5.59
C VAL A 220 -17.48 -10.18 -4.83
N ILE A 221 -16.39 -10.09 -4.09
CA ILE A 221 -15.91 -11.10 -3.16
C ILE A 221 -16.25 -10.63 -1.75
N PRO A 222 -17.04 -11.39 -0.96
CA PRO A 222 -17.47 -10.96 0.37
C PRO A 222 -16.29 -10.59 1.29
N GLY A 223 -15.22 -11.38 1.28
CA GLY A 223 -13.99 -11.11 2.03
C GLY A 223 -14.10 -11.28 3.56
N ASP A 224 -15.24 -11.77 4.06
CA ASP A 224 -15.56 -11.97 5.49
C ASP A 224 -15.31 -13.40 5.98
N ASN A 225 -14.69 -14.24 5.15
CA ASN A 225 -14.34 -15.63 5.46
C ASN A 225 -13.24 -15.73 6.54
N PRO A 226 -13.45 -16.38 7.69
CA PRO A 226 -12.41 -16.50 8.72
C PRO A 226 -11.12 -17.13 8.16
N ALA A 227 -9.97 -16.61 8.62
CA ALA A 227 -8.67 -17.17 8.27
C ALA A 227 -8.22 -18.26 9.26
N HIS A 228 -8.92 -18.43 10.39
CA HIS A 228 -8.68 -19.49 11.37
C HIS A 228 -7.21 -19.51 11.85
N ALA A 229 -6.51 -20.65 11.79
CA ALA A 229 -5.11 -20.73 12.20
C ALA A 229 -4.17 -19.93 11.29
N MET A 230 -4.63 -19.55 10.10
CA MET A 230 -3.92 -18.66 9.18
C MET A 230 -4.17 -17.17 9.46
N ALA A 231 -4.92 -16.82 10.51
CA ALA A 231 -5.13 -15.41 10.90
C ALA A 231 -3.82 -14.67 11.18
N SER A 232 -2.83 -15.34 11.77
CA SER A 232 -1.48 -14.82 11.96
C SER A 232 -0.73 -14.53 10.65
N ALA A 233 -1.06 -15.22 9.58
CA ALA A 233 -0.45 -15.00 8.27
C ALA A 233 -1.22 -13.98 7.41
N ALA A 234 -2.55 -13.95 7.49
CA ALA A 234 -3.38 -13.22 6.51
C ALA A 234 -4.74 -12.68 7.02
N GLY A 235 -5.12 -12.92 8.28
CA GLY A 235 -6.50 -12.67 8.75
C GLY A 235 -6.88 -11.20 8.93
N PHE A 236 -5.91 -10.32 9.17
CA PHE A 236 -6.21 -9.01 9.76
C PHE A 236 -7.09 -8.15 8.84
N VAL A 237 -7.99 -7.44 9.48
CA VAL A 237 -8.88 -6.45 8.87
C VAL A 237 -8.64 -5.11 9.54
N ALA A 238 -8.32 -4.07 8.76
CA ALA A 238 -7.96 -2.75 9.29
C ALA A 238 -8.32 -1.61 8.33
N THR A 239 -8.30 -0.38 8.83
CA THR A 239 -8.30 0.82 7.98
C THR A 239 -6.86 1.22 7.60
N SER A 240 -6.70 2.05 6.55
CA SER A 240 -5.38 2.57 6.15
C SER A 240 -4.75 3.40 7.26
N ALA A 241 -5.53 4.18 8.01
CA ALA A 241 -5.06 5.00 9.12
C ALA A 241 -4.45 4.16 10.25
N ASP A 242 -5.13 3.10 10.68
CA ASP A 242 -4.60 2.20 11.71
C ASP A 242 -3.37 1.44 11.22
N THR A 243 -3.39 0.98 9.97
CA THR A 243 -2.23 0.30 9.38
C THR A 243 -1.01 1.23 9.31
N ALA A 244 -1.19 2.47 8.85
CA ALA A 244 -0.12 3.48 8.84
C ALA A 244 0.38 3.81 10.25
N ARG A 245 -0.52 3.94 11.23
CA ARG A 245 -0.17 4.18 12.64
C ARG A 245 0.65 3.03 13.23
N PHE A 246 0.26 1.78 12.97
CA PHE A 246 1.02 0.61 13.42
C PHE A 246 2.44 0.62 12.88
N PHE A 247 2.62 0.80 11.56
CA PHE A 247 3.96 0.84 10.96
C PHE A 247 4.78 2.06 11.38
N ALA A 248 4.14 3.22 11.62
CA ALA A 248 4.82 4.38 12.20
C ALA A 248 5.38 4.08 13.59
N GLN A 249 4.67 3.31 14.42
CA GLN A 249 5.14 2.90 15.74
C GLN A 249 6.29 1.89 15.70
N LEU A 250 6.45 1.13 14.61
CA LEU A 250 7.55 0.18 14.45
C LEU A 250 8.87 0.85 14.06
N ALA A 251 8.85 2.10 13.57
CA ALA A 251 10.07 2.80 13.19
C ALA A 251 11.01 2.95 14.39
N PRO A 252 12.32 2.65 14.30
CA PRO A 252 13.24 2.74 15.44
C PRO A 252 13.29 4.12 16.12
N ASN A 253 13.03 5.20 15.39
CA ASN A 253 12.96 6.58 15.88
C ASN A 253 11.56 7.01 16.35
N ALA A 254 10.56 6.14 16.33
CA ALA A 254 9.22 6.45 16.83
C ALA A 254 9.26 6.78 18.33
N LYS A 255 8.59 7.89 18.71
CA LYS A 255 8.49 8.36 20.10
C LYS A 255 7.57 7.51 20.97
N LYS A 256 6.54 6.91 20.37
CA LYS A 256 5.56 6.04 21.04
C LYS A 256 5.49 4.73 20.28
N SER A 257 5.48 3.62 21.01
CA SER A 257 5.33 2.29 20.43
C SER A 257 4.90 1.28 21.49
N VAL A 258 4.20 0.24 21.06
CA VAL A 258 3.90 -0.93 21.89
C VAL A 258 5.16 -1.80 22.15
N LEU A 259 6.22 -1.63 21.37
CA LEU A 259 7.49 -2.37 21.49
C LEU A 259 8.65 -1.47 21.92
N SER A 260 9.61 -2.06 22.63
CA SER A 260 10.89 -1.42 22.94
C SER A 260 11.66 -1.03 21.67
N ILE A 261 12.58 -0.06 21.79
CA ILE A 261 13.48 0.34 20.69
C ILE A 261 14.30 -0.87 20.20
N ALA A 262 14.77 -1.71 21.11
CA ALA A 262 15.56 -2.90 20.78
C ALA A 262 14.77 -3.88 19.91
N SER A 263 13.52 -4.20 20.30
CA SER A 263 12.66 -5.08 19.51
C SER A 263 12.33 -4.51 18.14
N ARG A 264 12.09 -3.20 18.04
CA ARG A 264 11.84 -2.53 16.75
C ARG A 264 13.04 -2.59 15.82
N ARG A 265 14.24 -2.30 16.34
CA ARG A 265 15.49 -2.41 15.59
C ARG A 265 15.72 -3.84 15.11
N GLU A 266 15.43 -4.83 15.94
CA GLU A 266 15.58 -6.23 15.58
C GLU A 266 14.58 -6.65 14.48
N MET A 267 13.32 -6.18 14.58
CA MET A 267 12.31 -6.44 13.55
C MET A 267 12.68 -5.87 12.20
N THR A 268 13.18 -4.62 12.16
CA THR A 268 13.46 -3.91 10.90
C THR A 268 14.89 -4.10 10.37
N ARG A 269 15.74 -4.86 11.09
CA ARG A 269 17.06 -5.24 10.61
C ARG A 269 16.94 -6.08 9.35
N ASN A 270 17.82 -5.85 8.36
CA ASN A 270 17.90 -6.70 7.18
C ASN A 270 18.49 -8.07 7.56
N HIS A 271 17.64 -9.09 7.69
CA HIS A 271 18.05 -10.46 8.01
C HIS A 271 18.36 -11.25 6.74
N TRP A 272 17.53 -11.10 5.70
CA TRP A 272 17.69 -11.82 4.43
C TRP A 272 17.53 -10.90 3.24
N ARG A 273 18.39 -11.07 2.23
CA ARG A 273 18.14 -10.52 0.90
C ARG A 273 17.07 -11.38 0.21
N ILE A 274 16.10 -10.75 -0.43
CA ILE A 274 15.08 -11.43 -1.22
C ILE A 274 15.69 -11.73 -2.61
N PRO A 275 15.85 -13.01 -2.99
CA PRO A 275 16.42 -13.38 -4.29
C PRO A 275 15.59 -12.82 -5.44
N GLN A 276 16.24 -12.47 -6.54
CA GLN A 276 15.61 -11.99 -7.79
C GLN A 276 14.77 -10.70 -7.64
N SER A 277 14.89 -9.99 -6.52
CA SER A 277 14.29 -8.68 -6.31
C SER A 277 15.37 -7.60 -6.23
N VAL A 278 15.08 -6.42 -6.77
CA VAL A 278 16.00 -5.28 -6.77
C VAL A 278 15.98 -4.63 -5.39
N GLU A 279 17.12 -4.64 -4.71
CA GLU A 279 17.35 -3.99 -3.41
C GLU A 279 16.30 -4.28 -2.31
N ALA A 280 15.72 -5.49 -2.32
CA ALA A 280 14.73 -5.89 -1.33
C ALA A 280 15.30 -6.87 -0.29
N TYR A 281 14.97 -6.58 0.97
CA TYR A 281 15.34 -7.37 2.14
C TYR A 281 14.11 -7.75 2.94
N TYR A 282 14.26 -8.73 3.82
CA TYR A 282 13.25 -9.11 4.80
C TYR A 282 13.87 -9.13 6.19
N GLY A 283 13.14 -8.55 7.14
CA GLY A 283 13.45 -8.56 8.57
C GLY A 283 12.66 -9.64 9.30
N LEU A 284 12.19 -9.36 10.50
CA LEU A 284 11.28 -10.24 11.24
C LEU A 284 9.83 -9.80 10.98
N GLY A 285 9.21 -10.40 9.97
CA GLY A 285 7.84 -10.11 9.54
C GLY A 285 7.63 -8.75 8.86
N VAL A 286 8.68 -8.13 8.34
CA VAL A 286 8.63 -6.87 7.57
C VAL A 286 9.52 -6.97 6.33
N ASN A 287 9.08 -6.37 5.24
CA ASN A 287 9.92 -6.11 4.08
C ASN A 287 10.73 -4.84 4.34
N ALA A 288 11.90 -4.74 3.74
CA ALA A 288 12.72 -3.54 3.72
C ALA A 288 13.35 -3.33 2.35
N GLY A 289 13.75 -2.11 2.06
CA GLY A 289 14.44 -1.79 0.82
C GLY A 289 14.90 -0.34 0.77
N LYS A 290 15.43 0.05 -0.39
CA LYS A 290 15.87 1.41 -0.67
C LYS A 290 15.19 1.94 -1.92
N THR A 291 14.79 3.21 -1.89
CA THR A 291 14.24 3.93 -3.04
C THR A 291 14.72 5.37 -2.99
N ASP A 292 15.43 5.82 -4.04
CA ASP A 292 15.99 7.17 -4.15
C ASP A 292 16.77 7.67 -2.92
N GLY A 293 17.53 6.76 -2.30
CA GLY A 293 18.33 7.04 -1.10
C GLY A 293 17.55 6.97 0.22
N TRP A 294 16.24 6.75 0.20
CA TRP A 294 15.48 6.46 1.40
C TRP A 294 15.45 4.97 1.70
N ASP A 295 15.94 4.61 2.90
CA ASP A 295 15.64 3.33 3.50
C ASP A 295 14.18 3.32 3.96
N TRP A 296 13.47 2.25 3.62
CA TRP A 296 12.10 2.03 4.04
C TRP A 296 11.93 0.60 4.56
N PHE A 297 10.96 0.43 5.45
CA PHE A 297 10.44 -0.88 5.85
C PHE A 297 8.92 -0.87 5.79
N GLY A 298 8.29 -2.04 5.72
CA GLY A 298 6.85 -2.11 5.50
C GLY A 298 6.34 -3.52 5.26
N HIS A 299 5.16 -3.63 4.64
CA HIS A 299 4.69 -4.90 4.12
C HIS A 299 3.74 -4.68 2.93
N GLY A 300 3.62 -5.69 2.08
CA GLY A 300 2.55 -5.79 1.08
C GLY A 300 1.53 -6.85 1.49
N GLY A 301 0.43 -6.97 0.76
CA GLY A 301 -0.52 -8.04 1.04
C GLY A 301 -1.45 -8.29 -0.12
N GLY A 302 -1.73 -9.58 -0.35
CA GLY A 302 -2.81 -10.03 -1.22
C GLY A 302 -3.72 -10.97 -0.45
N PHE A 303 -5.02 -10.73 -0.56
CA PHE A 303 -6.11 -11.57 -0.07
C PHE A 303 -7.16 -11.65 -1.18
N GLN A 304 -8.10 -12.60 -1.13
CA GLN A 304 -9.17 -12.72 -2.12
C GLN A 304 -9.90 -11.39 -2.36
N GLY A 305 -9.62 -10.73 -3.48
CA GLY A 305 -10.21 -9.45 -3.84
C GLY A 305 -9.57 -8.21 -3.23
N TYR A 306 -8.36 -8.29 -2.65
CA TYR A 306 -7.67 -7.14 -2.04
C TYR A 306 -6.17 -7.14 -2.31
N ILE A 307 -5.61 -5.95 -2.55
CA ILE A 307 -4.17 -5.70 -2.63
C ILE A 307 -3.81 -4.50 -1.75
N SER A 308 -2.73 -4.61 -0.99
CA SER A 308 -2.31 -3.60 -0.02
C SER A 308 -0.80 -3.37 -0.06
N ARG A 309 -0.37 -2.14 0.29
CA ARG A 309 1.03 -1.76 0.43
C ARG A 309 1.18 -0.72 1.53
N THR A 310 2.08 -0.95 2.46
CA THR A 310 2.47 0.00 3.50
C THR A 310 3.98 0.17 3.52
N CYS A 311 4.46 1.41 3.63
CA CYS A 311 5.87 1.76 3.76
C CYS A 311 6.04 2.79 4.88
N SER A 312 7.05 2.62 5.71
CA SER A 312 7.55 3.59 6.67
C SER A 312 8.96 4.01 6.30
N ILE A 313 9.20 5.31 6.33
CA ILE A 313 10.42 5.99 5.91
C ILE A 313 10.97 6.73 7.14
N PRO A 314 11.85 6.10 7.93
CA PRO A 314 12.34 6.69 9.19
C PRO A 314 12.98 8.07 9.00
N ALA A 315 13.71 8.28 7.90
CA ALA A 315 14.37 9.55 7.57
C ALA A 315 13.39 10.73 7.42
N CYS A 316 12.12 10.45 7.12
CA CYS A 316 11.07 11.46 7.00
C CYS A 316 10.03 11.38 8.12
N GLU A 317 10.21 10.47 9.11
CA GLU A 317 9.23 10.15 10.15
C GLU A 317 7.82 9.89 9.58
N LEU A 318 7.73 9.30 8.39
CA LEU A 318 6.50 9.14 7.61
C LEU A 318 6.16 7.65 7.46
N ALA A 319 4.90 7.29 7.62
CA ALA A 319 4.35 6.02 7.18
C ALA A 319 3.14 6.24 6.28
N ILE A 320 3.03 5.45 5.22
CA ILE A 320 1.99 5.53 4.20
C ILE A 320 1.39 4.15 4.07
N SER A 321 0.06 4.06 4.10
CA SER A 321 -0.66 2.81 3.85
C SER A 321 -1.69 3.02 2.75
N ILE A 322 -1.63 2.17 1.72
CA ILE A 322 -2.51 2.18 0.54
C ILE A 322 -3.21 0.81 0.48
N LEU A 323 -4.54 0.81 0.59
CA LEU A 323 -5.37 -0.39 0.58
C LEU A 323 -6.36 -0.31 -0.58
N SER A 324 -6.39 -1.34 -1.42
CA SER A 324 -7.27 -1.44 -2.58
C SER A 324 -8.14 -2.69 -2.49
N ASN A 325 -9.40 -2.59 -2.90
CA ASN A 325 -10.38 -3.67 -2.83
C ASN A 325 -10.56 -4.37 -4.19
N SER A 326 -9.46 -4.67 -4.87
CA SER A 326 -9.46 -5.63 -5.97
C SER A 326 -8.18 -6.46 -6.01
N ILE A 327 -8.29 -7.70 -6.51
CA ILE A 327 -7.14 -8.61 -6.65
C ILE A 327 -6.12 -8.14 -7.70
N ASP A 328 -6.52 -7.26 -8.62
CA ASP A 328 -5.63 -6.56 -9.57
C ASP A 328 -5.30 -5.12 -9.11
N GLY A 329 -5.50 -4.82 -7.83
CA GLY A 329 -5.30 -3.50 -7.25
C GLY A 329 -3.87 -2.96 -7.40
N ALA A 330 -3.74 -1.67 -7.68
CA ALA A 330 -2.47 -1.03 -8.02
C ALA A 330 -1.71 -0.45 -6.81
N ALA A 331 -2.02 -0.88 -5.59
CA ALA A 331 -1.42 -0.33 -4.37
C ALA A 331 0.12 -0.29 -4.36
N PRO A 332 0.86 -1.30 -4.87
CA PRO A 332 2.31 -1.22 -4.99
C PRO A 332 2.78 -0.09 -5.93
N PHE A 333 2.17 0.03 -7.11
CA PHE A 333 2.53 1.07 -8.08
C PHE A 333 2.19 2.47 -7.59
N TRP A 334 1.06 2.62 -6.88
CA TRP A 334 0.70 3.87 -6.23
C TRP A 334 1.65 4.25 -5.10
N MET A 335 2.19 3.27 -4.37
CA MET A 335 3.23 3.53 -3.37
C MET A 335 4.50 4.04 -4.03
N ASP A 336 4.97 3.39 -5.10
CA ASP A 336 6.19 3.78 -5.79
C ASP A 336 6.07 5.20 -6.36
N GLY A 337 4.94 5.53 -7.01
CA GLY A 337 4.68 6.89 -7.48
C GLY A 337 4.56 7.92 -6.34
N ALA A 338 3.95 7.56 -5.21
CA ALA A 338 3.90 8.42 -4.03
C ALA A 338 5.29 8.72 -3.47
N MET A 339 6.19 7.74 -3.43
CA MET A 339 7.60 7.92 -3.03
C MET A 339 8.32 8.91 -3.94
N GLN A 340 8.15 8.77 -5.26
CA GLN A 340 8.72 9.69 -6.26
C GLN A 340 8.20 11.13 -6.06
N ILE A 341 6.89 11.28 -5.85
CA ILE A 341 6.27 12.59 -5.61
C ILE A 341 6.83 13.22 -4.33
N LEU A 342 6.89 12.46 -3.23
CA LEU A 342 7.45 12.94 -1.96
C LEU A 342 8.90 13.39 -2.12
N ARG A 343 9.71 12.66 -2.89
CA ARG A 343 11.12 13.00 -3.12
C ARG A 343 11.28 14.33 -3.86
N VAL A 344 10.44 14.56 -4.86
CA VAL A 344 10.40 15.84 -5.61
C VAL A 344 10.06 17.00 -4.68
N PHE A 345 9.00 16.88 -3.88
CA PHE A 345 8.59 17.96 -2.96
C PHE A 345 9.56 18.15 -1.79
N GLN A 346 10.19 17.09 -1.28
CA GLN A 346 11.23 17.23 -0.25
C GLN A 346 12.42 18.04 -0.79
N THR A 347 12.81 17.78 -2.04
CA THR A 347 13.97 18.44 -2.67
C THR A 347 13.66 19.89 -3.03
N ARG A 348 12.47 20.15 -3.57
CA ARG A 348 12.09 21.48 -4.09
C ARG A 348 11.42 22.38 -3.07
N GLY A 349 10.81 21.80 -2.03
CA GLY A 349 10.00 22.51 -1.06
C GLY A 349 8.55 22.75 -1.51
N ALA A 350 7.79 23.41 -0.63
CA ALA A 350 6.43 23.86 -0.92
C ALA A 350 6.41 24.90 -2.06
N PRO A 351 5.29 25.06 -2.78
CA PRO A 351 5.21 26.04 -3.86
C PRO A 351 5.27 27.49 -3.36
N ASP A 352 6.10 28.29 -4.00
CA ASP A 352 6.22 29.71 -3.74
C ASP A 352 4.94 30.46 -4.14
N ARG A 353 4.71 31.62 -3.50
CA ARG A 353 3.56 32.48 -3.78
C ARG A 353 3.40 32.85 -5.27
N ARG A 354 4.51 32.98 -6.01
CA ARG A 354 4.49 33.36 -7.43
C ARG A 354 3.97 32.24 -8.34
N VAL A 355 4.19 30.98 -7.96
CA VAL A 355 3.88 29.81 -8.79
C VAL A 355 2.67 29.03 -8.30
N ARG A 356 2.26 29.18 -7.03
CA ARG A 356 1.17 28.38 -6.43
C ARG A 356 -0.15 28.40 -7.22
N ASP A 357 -0.45 29.50 -7.91
CA ASP A 357 -1.68 29.66 -8.71
C ASP A 357 -1.56 29.03 -10.11
N TRP A 358 -0.38 28.54 -10.50
CA TRP A 358 -0.14 27.79 -11.74
C TRP A 358 -0.35 26.29 -11.52
N THR A 359 -1.55 25.93 -11.09
CA THR A 359 -1.90 24.56 -10.72
C THR A 359 -3.11 24.04 -11.51
N GLY A 360 -3.25 22.73 -11.57
CA GLY A 360 -4.47 22.05 -12.01
C GLY A 360 -4.24 21.02 -13.12
N ARG A 361 -5.26 20.22 -13.37
CA ARG A 361 -5.29 19.19 -14.41
C ARG A 361 -5.95 19.69 -15.68
N TRP A 362 -5.18 19.72 -16.75
CA TRP A 362 -5.55 20.20 -18.09
C TRP A 362 -5.54 19.05 -19.08
N TRP A 363 -6.24 19.22 -20.20
CA TRP A 363 -6.55 18.11 -21.10
C TRP A 363 -6.33 18.49 -22.56
N THR A 364 -5.91 17.50 -23.32
CA THR A 364 -6.16 17.40 -24.75
C THR A 364 -6.99 16.13 -25.01
N ILE A 365 -7.30 15.84 -26.27
CA ILE A 365 -7.92 14.54 -26.62
C ILE A 365 -7.00 13.35 -26.37
N TRP A 366 -5.69 13.59 -26.24
CA TRP A 366 -4.67 12.54 -26.06
C TRP A 366 -4.44 12.17 -24.60
N GLY A 367 -4.83 13.03 -23.66
CA GLY A 367 -4.62 12.76 -22.24
C GLY A 367 -4.65 14.01 -21.37
N ALA A 368 -4.33 13.78 -20.10
CA ALA A 368 -4.20 14.83 -19.10
C ALA A 368 -2.75 15.31 -18.98
N THR A 369 -2.61 16.53 -18.48
CA THR A 369 -1.36 17.15 -18.07
C THR A 369 -1.63 17.93 -16.78
N ASP A 370 -0.85 17.66 -15.75
CA ASP A 370 -0.95 18.36 -14.47
C ASP A 370 0.09 19.47 -14.41
N LEU A 371 -0.33 20.68 -14.06
CA LEU A 371 0.59 21.72 -13.62
C LEU A 371 0.74 21.61 -12.11
N VAL A 372 1.97 21.33 -11.65
CA VAL A 372 2.27 21.03 -10.25
C VAL A 372 3.34 22.00 -9.73
N PRO A 373 2.94 23.08 -9.04
CA PRO A 373 3.88 23.99 -8.40
C PRO A 373 4.72 23.30 -7.32
N ALA A 374 6.05 23.44 -7.38
CA ALA A 374 6.99 22.94 -6.38
C ALA A 374 8.21 23.86 -6.31
N GLY A 375 8.50 24.40 -5.12
CA GLY A 375 9.47 25.49 -4.95
C GLY A 375 9.12 26.70 -5.82
N ASN A 376 10.08 27.17 -6.61
CA ASN A 376 9.94 28.33 -7.50
C ASN A 376 9.59 27.97 -8.96
N ARG A 377 9.28 26.70 -9.25
CA ARG A 377 8.94 26.20 -10.60
C ARG A 377 7.55 25.57 -10.62
N VAL A 378 7.02 25.35 -11.82
CA VAL A 378 5.83 24.55 -12.05
C VAL A 378 6.21 23.36 -12.91
N LEU A 379 6.01 22.15 -12.40
CA LEU A 379 6.27 20.92 -13.13
C LEU A 379 5.09 20.61 -14.05
N VAL A 380 5.39 20.24 -15.29
CA VAL A 380 4.42 19.76 -16.28
C VAL A 380 4.38 18.24 -16.18
N ALA A 381 3.57 17.75 -15.25
CA ALA A 381 3.48 16.34 -14.91
C ALA A 381 2.51 15.59 -15.83
N ASN A 382 2.83 14.32 -16.09
CA ASN A 382 1.98 13.40 -16.84
C ASN A 382 1.31 12.41 -15.88
N PRO A 383 0.08 12.67 -15.42
CA PRO A 383 -0.55 11.83 -14.40
C PRO A 383 -0.86 10.41 -14.85
N GLN A 384 -0.70 10.07 -16.14
CA GLN A 384 -0.87 8.73 -16.70
C GLN A 384 0.24 7.77 -16.28
N PHE A 385 1.45 8.29 -16.01
CA PHE A 385 2.59 7.46 -15.64
C PHE A 385 2.57 7.07 -14.16
N ASN A 386 3.22 5.94 -13.85
CA ASN A 386 3.46 5.50 -12.47
C ASN A 386 4.35 6.50 -11.71
N ASN A 387 5.28 7.16 -12.40
CA ASN A 387 5.96 8.35 -11.91
C ASN A 387 5.48 9.56 -12.73
N PRO A 388 4.60 10.42 -12.18
CA PRO A 388 4.04 11.54 -12.95
C PRO A 388 5.08 12.62 -13.29
N PHE A 389 6.25 12.59 -12.64
CA PHE A 389 7.35 13.52 -12.89
C PHE A 389 8.44 12.93 -13.81
N MET A 390 8.24 11.73 -14.35
CA MET A 390 9.13 11.18 -15.37
C MET A 390 9.19 12.13 -16.57
N ASP A 391 10.38 12.66 -16.85
CA ASP A 391 10.67 13.64 -17.89
C ASP A 391 9.84 14.94 -17.84
N ALA A 392 9.30 15.30 -16.67
CA ALA A 392 8.39 16.43 -16.52
C ALA A 392 9.08 17.79 -16.75
N ALA A 393 8.69 18.50 -17.82
CA ALA A 393 9.19 19.83 -18.13
C ALA A 393 8.94 20.83 -16.98
N GLU A 394 9.76 21.88 -16.91
CA GLU A 394 9.67 22.89 -15.86
C GLU A 394 9.35 24.28 -16.42
N ILE A 395 8.30 24.89 -15.91
CA ILE A 395 7.91 26.25 -16.27
C ILE A 395 8.57 27.24 -15.30
N GLU A 396 9.28 28.20 -15.88
CA GLU A 396 9.61 29.47 -15.23
C GLU A 396 8.46 30.45 -15.41
N VAL A 397 7.86 30.90 -14.32
CA VAL A 397 6.79 31.91 -14.38
C VAL A 397 7.43 33.30 -14.53
N THR A 398 7.32 33.89 -15.72
CA THR A 398 7.91 35.20 -16.04
C THR A 398 6.95 36.36 -15.79
N GLY A 399 5.64 36.12 -15.75
CA GLY A 399 4.63 37.13 -15.43
C GLY A 399 3.36 36.51 -14.84
N ARG A 400 2.28 37.31 -14.72
CA ARG A 400 1.01 36.83 -14.16
C ARG A 400 0.48 35.65 -14.95
N ASP A 401 0.48 35.70 -16.28
CA ASP A 401 -0.08 34.68 -17.16
C ASP A 401 0.91 34.20 -18.23
N THR A 402 2.20 34.49 -18.05
CA THR A 402 3.29 34.16 -18.97
C THR A 402 4.40 33.42 -18.25
N GLY A 403 5.04 32.51 -18.98
CA GLY A 403 6.19 31.72 -18.56
C GLY A 403 6.95 31.15 -19.75
N LYS A 404 7.98 30.37 -19.47
CA LYS A 404 8.78 29.63 -20.47
C LYS A 404 9.16 28.26 -19.93
N LEU A 405 9.36 27.29 -20.81
CA LEU A 405 9.91 25.99 -20.43
C LEU A 405 11.42 26.12 -20.17
N ALA A 406 11.80 26.32 -18.92
CA ALA A 406 13.19 26.47 -18.52
C ALA A 406 13.96 25.14 -18.44
N TRP A 407 13.24 24.02 -18.39
CA TRP A 407 13.80 22.68 -18.52
C TRP A 407 12.80 21.80 -19.26
N ALA A 408 13.29 20.92 -20.14
CA ALA A 408 12.51 19.90 -20.83
C ALA A 408 13.48 18.84 -21.38
N ALA A 409 13.01 17.61 -21.60
CA ALA A 409 13.82 16.56 -22.23
C ALA A 409 14.25 16.97 -23.65
N GLY A 410 15.29 16.33 -24.21
CA GLY A 410 15.86 16.71 -25.52
C GLY A 410 14.89 16.61 -26.71
N TYR A 411 13.85 15.78 -26.61
CA TYR A 411 12.76 15.68 -27.59
C TYR A 411 11.58 16.63 -27.30
N SER A 412 11.71 17.49 -26.31
CA SER A 412 10.68 18.42 -25.86
C SER A 412 11.05 19.87 -26.18
N SER A 413 10.10 20.77 -25.90
CA SER A 413 10.11 22.18 -26.29
C SER A 413 10.90 23.10 -25.35
N HIS A 414 12.18 22.78 -25.09
CA HIS A 414 13.03 23.60 -24.22
C HIS A 414 13.11 25.05 -24.73
N GLY A 415 12.94 26.03 -23.83
CA GLY A 415 12.98 27.46 -24.14
C GLY A 415 11.69 28.04 -24.73
N GLU A 416 10.70 27.22 -25.05
CA GLU A 416 9.46 27.67 -25.68
C GLU A 416 8.48 28.34 -24.69
N PRO A 417 7.61 29.25 -25.18
CA PRO A 417 6.72 30.02 -24.33
C PRO A 417 5.57 29.17 -23.73
N VAL A 418 5.17 29.57 -22.53
CA VAL A 418 3.95 29.09 -21.87
C VAL A 418 3.06 30.29 -21.54
N ARG A 419 1.77 30.23 -21.85
CA ARG A 419 0.82 31.29 -21.51
C ARG A 419 -0.53 30.77 -21.06
N ARG A 420 -1.15 31.45 -20.11
CA ARG A 420 -2.52 31.18 -19.66
C ARG A 420 -3.47 32.18 -20.27
N VAL A 421 -4.62 31.72 -20.72
CA VAL A 421 -5.68 32.57 -21.26
C VAL A 421 -6.76 32.71 -20.20
N ARG A 422 -7.28 33.92 -20.02
CA ARG A 422 -8.40 34.19 -19.11
C ARG A 422 -9.67 34.45 -19.88
N ASP A 423 -10.78 33.93 -19.36
CA ASP A 423 -12.10 34.27 -19.85
C ASP A 423 -12.52 35.70 -19.41
N LYS A 424 -13.68 36.15 -19.88
CA LYS A 424 -14.25 37.46 -19.53
C LYS A 424 -14.49 37.64 -18.01
N ARG A 425 -14.48 36.56 -17.22
CA ARG A 425 -14.64 36.57 -15.76
C ARG A 425 -13.29 36.50 -15.04
N GLY A 426 -12.18 36.57 -15.77
CA GLY A 426 -10.83 36.50 -15.22
C GLY A 426 -10.36 35.11 -14.82
N LYS A 427 -11.13 34.05 -15.09
CA LYS A 427 -10.76 32.66 -14.79
C LYS A 427 -9.91 32.10 -15.92
N ILE A 428 -8.92 31.25 -15.61
CA ILE A 428 -8.12 30.58 -16.65
C ILE A 428 -9.03 29.67 -17.49
N SER A 429 -9.13 29.95 -18.79
CA SER A 429 -9.94 29.20 -19.76
C SER A 429 -9.15 28.07 -20.43
N ASP A 430 -7.87 28.30 -20.71
CA ASP A 430 -6.95 27.38 -21.37
C ASP A 430 -5.49 27.80 -21.12
N ILE A 431 -4.58 26.86 -21.33
CA ILE A 431 -3.15 27.08 -21.22
C ILE A 431 -2.49 26.61 -22.52
N TRP A 432 -1.57 27.43 -23.02
CA TRP A 432 -0.72 27.08 -24.15
C TRP A 432 0.66 26.75 -23.61
N ILE A 433 1.12 25.52 -23.84
CA ILE A 433 2.44 25.03 -23.47
C ILE A 433 3.15 24.69 -24.77
N ALA A 434 4.17 25.46 -25.17
CA ALA A 434 4.91 25.22 -26.40
C ALA A 434 4.01 25.05 -27.65
N GLY A 435 3.05 25.95 -27.81
CA GLY A 435 2.07 25.90 -28.90
C GLY A 435 0.93 24.88 -28.72
N ALA A 436 1.04 23.89 -27.83
CA ALA A 436 -0.04 22.96 -27.52
C ALA A 436 -1.08 23.61 -26.60
N ASN A 437 -2.36 23.62 -26.99
CA ASN A 437 -3.45 24.16 -26.18
C ASN A 437 -4.08 23.05 -25.32
N VAL A 438 -3.92 23.16 -24.00
CA VAL A 438 -4.55 22.30 -22.99
C VAL A 438 -5.71 23.03 -22.32
N LYS A 439 -6.83 22.32 -22.11
CA LYS A 439 -8.11 22.92 -21.69
C LYS A 439 -8.75 22.17 -20.51
N PRO A 440 -9.73 22.76 -19.82
CA PRO A 440 -10.50 22.05 -18.80
C PRO A 440 -11.24 20.83 -19.37
N LYS A 441 -11.37 19.75 -18.57
CA LYS A 441 -12.04 18.49 -18.94
C LYS A 441 -13.38 18.69 -19.67
N LYS A 442 -14.24 19.57 -19.17
CA LYS A 442 -15.57 19.85 -19.75
C LYS A 442 -15.50 20.48 -21.15
N VAL A 443 -14.43 21.20 -21.48
CA VAL A 443 -14.24 21.78 -22.81
C VAL A 443 -13.81 20.68 -23.77
N VAL A 444 -12.79 19.90 -23.41
CA VAL A 444 -12.30 18.79 -24.23
C VAL A 444 -13.37 17.72 -24.47
N ALA A 445 -14.16 17.36 -23.46
CA ALA A 445 -15.25 16.40 -23.61
C ALA A 445 -16.28 16.82 -24.66
N ARG A 446 -16.63 18.12 -24.70
CA ARG A 446 -17.51 18.68 -25.74
C ARG A 446 -16.85 18.70 -27.11
N GLU A 447 -15.55 19.00 -27.17
CA GLU A 447 -14.78 18.94 -28.41
C GLU A 447 -14.73 17.53 -29.00
N ILE A 448 -14.52 16.50 -28.17
CA ILE A 448 -14.53 15.10 -28.57
C ILE A 448 -15.92 14.72 -29.10
N ALA A 449 -16.99 14.99 -28.34
CA ALA A 449 -18.35 14.65 -28.75
C ALA A 449 -18.75 15.29 -30.09
N ARG A 450 -18.28 16.52 -30.35
CA ARG A 450 -18.52 17.24 -31.60
C ARG A 450 -17.69 16.71 -32.78
N ARG A 451 -16.39 16.43 -32.56
CA ARG A 451 -15.46 16.05 -33.64
C ARG A 451 -15.51 14.56 -33.98
N TYR A 452 -15.78 13.73 -32.98
CA TYR A 452 -15.74 12.27 -33.06
C TYR A 452 -17.03 11.68 -32.45
N PRO A 453 -18.21 11.94 -33.06
CA PRO A 453 -19.47 11.41 -32.55
C PRO A 453 -19.44 9.88 -32.53
N PRO A 454 -20.09 9.23 -31.54
CA PRO A 454 -20.14 7.77 -31.48
C PRO A 454 -20.74 7.23 -32.79
N ARG A 455 -20.04 6.30 -33.45
CA ARG A 455 -20.65 5.51 -34.53
C ARG A 455 -21.80 4.72 -33.92
N LYS A 456 -22.98 4.70 -34.56
CA LYS A 456 -24.08 3.80 -34.17
C LYS A 456 -23.48 2.39 -34.02
N ARG A 457 -23.55 1.80 -32.82
CA ARG A 457 -23.10 0.41 -32.61
C ARG A 457 -23.86 -0.45 -33.61
N ARG A 458 -23.15 -1.12 -34.54
CA ARG A 458 -23.74 -2.28 -35.21
C ARG A 458 -24.03 -3.32 -34.12
N PRO A 459 -25.21 -3.97 -34.12
CA PRO A 459 -25.43 -5.09 -33.23
C PRO A 459 -24.30 -6.09 -33.45
N THR A 460 -23.65 -6.49 -32.36
CA THR A 460 -22.71 -7.61 -32.35
C THR A 460 -23.49 -8.85 -32.82
N PRO A 461 -22.98 -9.64 -33.79
CA PRO A 461 -23.52 -10.97 -34.03
C PRO A 461 -23.42 -11.77 -32.72
N GLU A 462 -24.52 -12.42 -32.35
CA GLU A 462 -24.63 -13.32 -31.19
C GLU A 462 -23.66 -14.51 -31.26
#